data_AF-A0A419GAC8-F1
#
_entry.id   AF-A0A419GAC8-F1
#
_cell.length_a   1.000
_cell.length_b   1.000
_cell.length_c   1.000
_cell.angle_alpha   90.00
_cell.angle_beta   90.00
_cell.angle_gamma   90.00
#
_symmetry.space_group_name_H-M   'P 1'
#
loop_
_entity.id
_entity.type
_entity.pdbx_description
1 polymer ?
#
loop_
_entity_poly.entity_id
_entity_poly.type
_entity_poly.pdbx_seq_one_letter_code
_entity_poly.pdbx_strand_id
1 'polypeptide(L)'
;MPQKRKEEKMGKISKIVLLLLVLFIFLVGRSIGSEASDIFASLDNAGYNYYTVSKGDTLYWIARKHRVSLDELVRVNNLSSSIIRPGEVLVMPVQAENKFATARGEFSRQDLMLLAGLIYAEARGECFEGQVAVGAVVL
;
A
#
# COMPACT_ATOMS: atom_id res chain seq x y z
N MET A 1 18.18 50.30 22.48
CA MET A 1 18.09 48.83 22.38
C MET A 1 16.67 48.39 21.98
N PRO A 2 16.34 48.26 20.67
CA PRO A 2 14.98 47.97 20.20
C PRO A 2 14.69 46.49 19.86
N GLN A 3 15.68 45.60 19.86
CA GLN A 3 15.53 44.23 19.35
C GLN A 3 14.80 43.27 20.31
N LYS A 4 14.95 43.46 21.63
CA LYS A 4 14.35 42.59 22.66
C LYS A 4 12.81 42.60 22.69
N ARG A 5 12.17 43.68 22.22
CA ARG A 5 10.69 43.79 22.15
C ARG A 5 10.10 43.08 20.91
N LYS A 6 10.91 42.78 19.88
CA LYS A 6 10.44 42.06 18.68
C LYS A 6 10.36 40.55 18.91
N GLU A 7 11.30 39.97 19.65
CA GLU A 7 11.32 38.53 19.95
C GLU A 7 10.16 38.09 20.84
N GLU A 8 9.78 38.91 21.83
CA GLU A 8 8.61 38.63 22.69
C GLU A 8 7.28 38.68 21.91
N LYS A 9 7.21 39.55 20.88
CA LYS A 9 6.03 39.67 20.02
C LYS A 9 5.93 38.50 19.03
N MET A 10 7.04 38.01 18.48
CA MET A 10 7.03 36.89 17.52
C MET A 10 6.65 35.55 18.17
N GLY A 11 7.04 35.31 19.43
CA GLY A 11 6.64 34.11 20.16
C GLY A 11 5.14 34.03 20.46
N LYS A 12 4.48 35.17 20.68
CA LYS A 12 3.03 35.25 20.92
C LYS A 12 2.22 35.03 19.63
N ILE A 13 2.68 35.60 18.50
CA ILE A 13 2.03 35.42 17.20
C ILE A 13 2.14 33.97 16.71
N SER A 14 3.31 33.34 16.85
CA SER A 14 3.52 31.94 16.47
C SER A 14 2.60 30.98 17.26
N LYS A 15 2.41 31.23 18.57
CA LYS A 15 1.46 30.46 19.39
C LYS A 15 0.00 30.64 18.96
N ILE A 16 -0.39 31.87 18.57
CA ILE A 16 -1.72 32.17 18.06
C ILE A 16 -1.95 31.50 16.70
N VAL A 17 -0.97 31.51 15.81
CA VAL A 17 -1.03 30.84 14.51
C VAL A 17 -1.11 29.33 14.67
N LEU A 18 -0.34 28.74 15.60
CA LEU A 18 -0.40 27.31 15.91
C LEU A 18 -1.77 26.92 16.50
N LEU A 19 -2.31 27.76 17.40
CA LEU A 19 -3.62 27.51 18.01
C LEU A 19 -4.74 27.66 16.97
N LEU A 20 -4.66 28.61 16.04
CA LEU A 20 -5.59 28.75 14.92
C LEU A 20 -5.50 27.58 13.93
N LEU A 21 -4.30 27.05 13.67
CA LEU A 21 -4.10 25.88 12.81
C LEU A 21 -4.70 24.62 13.46
N VAL A 22 -4.46 24.41 14.76
CA VAL A 22 -5.04 23.30 15.53
C VAL A 22 -6.57 23.45 15.63
N LEU A 23 -7.08 24.67 15.82
CA LEU A 23 -8.51 24.95 15.84
C LEU A 23 -9.14 24.71 14.46
N PHE A 24 -8.45 25.02 13.37
CA PHE A 24 -8.91 24.78 12.00
C PHE A 24 -9.01 23.28 11.70
N ILE A 25 -8.02 22.49 12.13
CA ILE A 25 -8.07 21.01 12.05
C ILE A 25 -9.25 20.48 12.86
N PHE A 26 -9.50 21.03 14.05
CA PHE A 26 -10.61 20.61 14.90
C PHE A 26 -11.98 21.03 14.33
N LEU A 27 -12.07 22.19 13.68
CA LEU A 27 -13.26 22.70 13.01
C LEU A 27 -13.61 21.83 11.79
N VAL A 28 -12.62 21.50 10.96
CA VAL A 28 -12.77 20.55 9.85
C VAL A 28 -13.14 19.15 10.37
N GLY A 29 -12.55 18.74 11.50
CA GLY A 29 -12.80 17.43 12.12
C GLY A 29 -14.18 17.22 12.73
N ARG A 30 -14.98 18.27 12.98
CA ARG A 30 -16.34 18.11 13.55
C ARG A 30 -17.43 17.79 12.53
N SER A 31 -17.18 17.89 11.23
CA SER A 31 -18.22 17.78 10.19
C SER A 31 -18.03 16.62 9.22
N ILE A 32 -17.10 15.70 9.49
CA ILE A 32 -16.94 14.50 8.68
C ILE A 32 -17.77 13.40 9.35
N GLY A 33 -19.07 13.41 9.06
CA GLY A 33 -20.00 12.32 9.36
C GLY A 33 -19.56 11.04 8.62
N SER A 34 -20.10 9.91 9.09
CA SER A 34 -19.76 8.50 8.81
C SER A 34 -19.74 8.03 7.35
N GLU A 35 -19.65 8.93 6.39
CA GLU A 35 -19.57 8.63 4.95
C GLU A 35 -18.10 8.57 4.50
N ALA A 36 -17.22 9.29 5.22
CA ALA A 36 -15.80 9.21 4.95
C ALA A 36 -15.17 7.93 5.50
N SER A 37 -15.74 7.27 6.52
CA SER A 37 -15.16 6.03 7.05
C SER A 37 -15.10 4.92 6.00
N ASP A 38 -16.10 4.84 5.11
CA ASP A 38 -16.13 3.84 4.05
C ASP A 38 -15.19 4.18 2.90
N ILE A 39 -15.01 5.49 2.61
CA ILE A 39 -14.02 5.97 1.64
C ILE A 39 -12.58 5.79 2.17
N PHE A 40 -12.33 6.05 3.45
CA PHE A 40 -11.04 5.82 4.09
C PHE A 40 -10.72 4.32 4.26
N ALA A 41 -11.73 3.48 4.58
CA ALA A 41 -11.56 2.03 4.66
C ALA A 41 -11.38 1.36 3.28
N SER A 42 -11.97 1.93 2.22
CA SER A 42 -11.71 1.48 0.84
C SER A 42 -10.38 2.00 0.29
N LEU A 43 -9.89 3.16 0.74
CA LEU A 43 -8.50 3.61 0.53
C LEU A 43 -7.48 2.72 1.28
N ASP A 44 -7.85 2.12 2.41
CA ASP A 44 -7.03 1.14 3.13
C ASP A 44 -6.94 -0.21 2.39
N ASN A 45 -7.99 -0.59 1.64
CA ASN A 45 -7.97 -1.78 0.77
C ASN A 45 -7.25 -1.56 -0.57
N ALA A 46 -7.24 -0.32 -1.08
CA ALA A 46 -6.28 0.12 -2.10
C ALA A 46 -4.93 0.54 -1.49
N GLY A 47 -4.71 0.20 -0.20
CA GLY A 47 -3.78 0.84 0.71
C GLY A 47 -2.33 0.62 0.32
N TYR A 48 -1.71 1.71 -0.15
CA TYR A 48 -0.27 1.85 -0.07
C TYR A 48 0.16 1.56 1.36
N ASN A 49 0.87 0.45 1.56
CA ASN A 49 1.41 0.09 2.86
C ASN A 49 2.69 0.91 3.07
N TYR A 50 2.81 1.70 4.13
CA TYR A 50 3.97 2.56 4.34
C TYR A 50 4.90 1.96 5.39
N TYR A 51 6.21 2.01 5.14
CA TYR A 51 7.25 1.55 6.05
C TYR A 51 8.21 2.67 6.42
N THR A 52 8.34 2.97 7.71
CA THR A 52 9.33 3.93 8.21
C THR A 52 10.66 3.22 8.46
N VAL A 53 11.70 3.65 7.75
CA VAL A 53 13.04 3.08 7.81
C VAL A 53 13.64 3.28 9.21
N SER A 54 14.08 2.18 9.83
CA SER A 54 14.76 2.20 11.13
C SER A 54 16.28 2.24 10.97
N LYS A 55 16.98 2.63 12.05
CA LYS A 55 18.45 2.69 12.05
C LYS A 55 19.03 1.29 11.85
N GLY A 56 19.77 1.11 10.75
CA GLY A 56 20.40 -0.17 10.39
C GLY A 56 19.61 -0.98 9.35
N ASP A 57 18.44 -0.50 8.93
CA ASP A 57 17.71 -1.12 7.84
C ASP A 57 18.44 -0.89 6.51
N THR A 58 18.31 -1.87 5.62
CA THR A 58 18.75 -1.77 4.22
C THR A 58 17.59 -2.06 3.30
N LEU A 59 17.61 -1.48 2.10
CA LEU A 59 16.52 -1.67 1.12
C LEU A 59 16.31 -3.15 0.80
N TYR A 60 17.41 -3.93 0.74
CA TYR A 60 17.37 -5.38 0.54
C TYR A 60 16.65 -6.11 1.69
N TRP A 61 16.97 -5.78 2.95
CA TRP A 61 16.33 -6.40 4.11
C TRP A 61 14.85 -6.06 4.21
N ILE A 62 14.47 -4.81 3.93
CA ILE A 62 13.07 -4.37 3.89
C ILE A 62 12.32 -5.12 2.79
N ALA A 63 12.87 -5.16 1.57
CA ALA A 63 12.26 -5.86 0.45
C ALA A 63 12.01 -7.34 0.79
N ARG A 64 13.02 -8.02 1.34
CA ARG A 64 12.92 -9.44 1.74
C ARG A 64 11.91 -9.67 2.86
N LYS A 65 11.90 -8.81 3.88
CA LYS A 65 10.97 -8.91 5.02
C LYS A 65 9.52 -8.78 4.58
N HIS A 66 9.26 -7.88 3.62
CA HIS A 66 7.94 -7.64 3.06
C HIS A 66 7.64 -8.49 1.81
N ARG A 67 8.56 -9.40 1.44
CA ARG A 67 8.50 -10.30 0.28
C ARG A 67 8.38 -9.59 -1.08
N VAL A 68 8.65 -8.30 -1.16
CA VAL A 68 8.54 -7.51 -2.39
C VAL A 68 9.83 -7.58 -3.21
N SER A 69 9.76 -7.41 -4.52
CA SER A 69 10.97 -7.30 -5.35
C SER A 69 11.70 -5.99 -5.06
N LEU A 70 13.04 -6.04 -5.05
CA LEU A 70 13.86 -4.84 -4.86
C LEU A 70 13.61 -3.82 -5.97
N ASP A 71 13.54 -4.27 -7.23
CA ASP A 71 13.32 -3.41 -8.39
C ASP A 71 11.95 -2.74 -8.34
N GLU A 72 10.95 -3.47 -7.85
CA GLU A 72 9.60 -2.95 -7.66
C GLU A 72 9.58 -1.90 -6.54
N LEU A 73 10.23 -2.17 -5.42
CA LEU A 73 10.33 -1.24 -4.31
C LEU A 73 11.05 0.06 -4.72
N VAL A 74 12.14 -0.06 -5.49
CA VAL A 74 12.89 1.07 -6.06
C VAL A 74 12.02 1.89 -7.00
N ARG A 75 11.29 1.22 -7.91
CA ARG A 75 10.41 1.87 -8.89
C ARG A 75 9.26 2.61 -8.22
N VAL A 76 8.59 2.00 -7.25
CA VAL A 76 7.43 2.61 -6.56
C VAL A 76 7.85 3.85 -5.76
N ASN A 77 9.06 3.84 -5.19
CA ASN A 77 9.59 4.96 -4.42
C ASN A 77 10.46 5.92 -5.23
N ASN A 78 10.58 5.72 -6.56
CA ASN A 78 11.45 6.49 -7.46
C ASN A 78 12.87 6.68 -6.91
N LEU A 79 13.43 5.63 -6.29
CA LEU A 79 14.76 5.71 -5.70
C LEU A 79 15.81 5.65 -6.80
N SER A 80 16.68 6.65 -6.88
CA SER A 80 17.81 6.65 -7.83
C SER A 80 19.03 5.89 -7.30
N SER A 81 19.05 5.57 -6.01
CA SER A 81 20.13 4.84 -5.35
C SER A 81 19.58 3.90 -4.28
N SER A 82 20.35 2.88 -3.92
CA SER A 82 19.99 1.91 -2.87
C SER A 82 20.22 2.43 -1.44
N ILE A 83 20.54 3.72 -1.27
CA ILE A 83 20.84 4.33 0.02
C ILE A 83 19.54 4.90 0.60
N ILE A 84 19.15 4.39 1.78
CA ILE A 84 17.99 4.84 2.54
C ILE A 84 18.42 5.42 3.88
N ARG A 85 17.67 6.40 4.40
CA ARG A 85 17.99 7.05 5.68
C ARG A 85 17.00 6.67 6.78
N PRO A 86 17.45 6.54 8.04
CA PRO A 86 16.52 6.33 9.16
C PRO A 86 15.51 7.47 9.26
N GLY A 87 14.23 7.13 9.41
CA GLY A 87 13.10 8.08 9.44
C GLY A 87 12.46 8.34 8.07
N GLU A 88 13.02 7.81 6.98
CA GLU A 88 12.42 7.88 5.65
C GLU A 88 11.18 6.98 5.56
N VAL A 89 10.14 7.43 4.87
CA VAL A 89 8.90 6.67 4.68
C VAL A 89 8.91 6.09 3.27
N LEU A 90 8.90 4.77 3.19
CA LEU A 90 8.84 4.03 1.93
C LEU A 90 7.41 3.52 1.69
N VAL A 91 6.95 3.69 0.46
CA VAL A 91 5.74 3.09 -0.07
C VAL A 91 6.04 1.64 -0.44
N MET A 92 5.44 0.72 0.29
CA MET A 92 5.54 -0.70 0.02
C MET A 92 4.54 -1.08 -1.08
N PRO A 93 4.99 -1.72 -2.15
CA PRO A 93 4.08 -2.26 -3.15
C PRO A 93 3.21 -3.31 -2.48
N VAL A 94 1.89 -3.16 -2.60
CA VAL A 94 0.97 -4.23 -2.26
C VAL A 94 1.19 -5.31 -3.29
N GLN A 95 1.74 -6.45 -2.86
CA GLN A 95 1.66 -7.64 -3.69
C GLN A 95 0.18 -7.98 -3.80
N ALA A 96 -0.41 -7.62 -4.94
CA ALA A 96 -1.61 -8.29 -5.41
C ALA A 96 -1.21 -9.76 -5.45
N GLU A 97 -1.67 -10.50 -4.47
CA GLU A 97 -1.27 -11.86 -4.23
C GLU A 97 -1.61 -12.65 -5.48
N ASN A 98 -0.63 -12.86 -6.38
CA ASN A 98 -0.78 -13.78 -7.50
C ASN A 98 -0.67 -15.19 -6.91
N LYS A 99 -1.66 -15.56 -6.08
CA LYS A 99 -1.78 -16.85 -5.40
C LYS A 99 -2.24 -17.93 -6.36
N PHE A 100 -1.57 -18.07 -7.50
CA PHE A 100 -1.67 -19.24 -8.36
C PHE A 100 -0.30 -19.69 -8.90
N ALA A 101 0.78 -19.41 -8.16
CA ALA A 101 2.03 -20.12 -8.35
C ALA A 101 1.89 -21.54 -7.78
N THR A 102 1.39 -22.47 -8.60
CA THR A 102 1.47 -23.91 -8.32
C THR A 102 2.92 -24.39 -8.52
N ALA A 103 3.28 -25.50 -7.86
CA ALA A 103 4.64 -26.03 -7.81
C ALA A 103 5.31 -26.37 -9.17
N ARG A 104 4.62 -26.20 -10.30
CA ARG A 104 5.07 -26.55 -11.66
C ARG A 104 5.43 -25.35 -12.55
N GLY A 105 5.27 -24.10 -12.11
CA GLY A 105 5.71 -22.92 -12.88
C GLY A 105 4.88 -21.66 -12.66
N GLU A 106 5.40 -20.53 -13.12
CA GLU A 106 4.67 -19.26 -13.17
C GLU A 106 3.78 -19.24 -14.41
N PHE A 107 2.46 -19.42 -14.24
CA PHE A 107 1.48 -19.26 -15.31
C PHE A 107 0.95 -17.82 -15.31
N SER A 108 0.81 -17.21 -16.49
CA SER A 108 0.25 -15.85 -16.58
C SER A 108 -1.24 -15.85 -16.25
N ARG A 109 -1.77 -14.71 -15.80
CA ARG A 109 -3.21 -14.55 -15.53
C ARG A 109 -4.07 -14.85 -16.76
N GLN A 110 -3.57 -14.51 -17.95
CA GLN A 110 -4.24 -14.81 -19.22
C GLN A 110 -4.32 -16.31 -19.47
N ASP A 111 -3.25 -17.06 -19.22
CA ASP A 111 -3.22 -18.51 -19.44
C ASP A 111 -4.17 -19.23 -18.49
N LEU A 112 -4.21 -18.80 -17.22
CA LEU A 112 -5.15 -19.29 -16.23
C LEU A 112 -6.59 -18.98 -16.61
N MET A 113 -6.87 -17.79 -17.16
CA MET A 113 -8.20 -17.45 -17.67
C MET A 113 -8.60 -18.30 -18.87
N LEU A 114 -7.67 -18.60 -19.78
CA LEU A 114 -7.93 -19.47 -20.92
C LEU A 114 -8.21 -20.91 -20.46
N LEU A 115 -7.43 -21.43 -19.52
CA LEU A 115 -7.63 -22.76 -18.94
C LEU A 115 -8.96 -22.85 -18.18
N ALA A 116 -9.26 -21.85 -17.34
CA ALA A 116 -10.51 -21.78 -16.61
C ALA A 116 -11.71 -21.68 -17.57
N GLY A 117 -11.57 -20.89 -18.64
CA GLY A 117 -12.57 -20.79 -19.70
C GLY A 117 -12.79 -22.12 -20.44
N LEU A 118 -11.72 -22.86 -20.71
CA LEU A 118 -11.78 -24.18 -21.36
C LEU A 118 -12.50 -25.20 -20.46
N ILE A 119 -12.12 -25.30 -19.18
CA ILE A 119 -12.76 -26.20 -18.21
C ILE A 119 -14.26 -25.86 -18.08
N TYR A 120 -14.59 -24.57 -18.00
CA TYR A 120 -15.97 -24.12 -17.90
C TYR A 120 -16.80 -24.45 -19.17
N ALA A 121 -16.19 -24.35 -20.35
CA ALA A 121 -16.86 -24.68 -21.60
C ALA A 121 -17.08 -26.20 -21.76
N GLU A 122 -16.09 -27.01 -21.37
CA GLU A 122 -16.12 -28.47 -21.46
C GLU A 122 -17.11 -29.07 -20.45
N ALA A 123 -17.10 -28.58 -19.21
CA ALA A 123 -17.94 -29.08 -18.11
C ALA A 123 -19.21 -28.23 -17.92
N ARG A 124 -19.81 -27.74 -19.01
CA ARG A 124 -21.00 -26.89 -18.94
C ARG A 124 -22.18 -27.67 -18.34
N GLY A 125 -22.68 -27.21 -17.20
CA GLY A 125 -23.83 -27.81 -16.51
C GLY A 125 -23.45 -28.81 -15.41
N GLU A 126 -22.16 -29.09 -15.21
CA GLU A 126 -21.67 -29.91 -14.11
C GLU A 126 -21.70 -29.14 -12.79
N CYS A 127 -21.80 -29.87 -11.67
CA CYS A 127 -21.58 -29.29 -10.36
C CYS A 127 -20.11 -28.85 -10.22
N PHE A 128 -19.82 -27.97 -9.25
CA PHE A 128 -18.45 -27.49 -9.01
C PHE A 128 -17.44 -28.63 -8.87
N GLU A 129 -17.82 -29.71 -8.19
CA GLU A 129 -16.98 -30.91 -8.02
C GLU A 129 -16.68 -31.61 -9.35
N GLY A 130 -17.67 -31.66 -10.27
CA GLY A 130 -17.48 -32.15 -11.64
C GLY A 130 -16.54 -31.28 -12.46
N GLN A 131 -16.63 -29.95 -12.33
CA GLN A 131 -15.70 -29.03 -13.01
C GLN A 131 -14.26 -29.17 -12.48
N VAL A 132 -14.10 -29.38 -11.16
CA VAL A 132 -12.78 -29.62 -10.54
C VAL A 132 -12.20 -30.95 -11.00
N ALA A 133 -13.02 -32.00 -11.12
CA ALA A 133 -12.59 -33.30 -11.62
C ALA A 133 -12.07 -33.21 -13.07
N VAL A 134 -12.75 -32.46 -13.94
CA VAL A 134 -12.30 -32.20 -15.31
C VAL A 134 -10.98 -31.42 -15.32
N GLY A 135 -10.86 -30.38 -14.49
CA GLY A 135 -9.62 -29.62 -14.35
C GLY A 135 -8.44 -30.46 -13.86
N ALA A 136 -8.67 -31.42 -12.96
CA ALA A 136 -7.63 -32.29 -12.41
C ALA A 136 -7.06 -33.31 -13.42
N VAL A 137 -7.81 -33.65 -14.47
CA VAL A 137 -7.33 -34.56 -15.53
C VAL A 137 -6.44 -33.83 -16.54
N VAL A 138 -6.63 -32.53 -16.69
CA VAL A 138 -5.90 -31.69 -17.67
C VAL A 138 -4.53 -31.21 -17.13
N LEU A 139 -4.29 -31.27 -15.82
CA LEU A 139 -3.10 -30.75 -15.11
C LEU A 139 -2.10 -31.84 -14.67
#